data_AF-A0A0C3D0R6-F1
#
_entry.id   AF-A0A0C3D0R6-F1
#
_cell.length_a   1.000
_cell.length_b   1.000
_cell.length_c   1.000
_cell.angle_alpha   90.00
_cell.angle_beta   90.00
_cell.angle_gamma   90.00
#
_symmetry.space_group_name_H-M   'P 1'
#
loop_
_entity.id
_entity.type
_entity.pdbx_description
1 polymer ?
#
loop_
_entity_poly.entity_id
_entity_poly.type
_entity_poly.pdbx_seq_one_letter_code
_entity_poly.pdbx_strand_id
1 'polypeptide(L)'
;MAEGSNYDYLFKVVLIGDSGVGKSNLLSRFTRNEFNLESKSTIGVEFATRSINVDGKTVKAQIWDTAGQERYRAITSAYYRGAVGALLVYDIAKHATYVNVTRWLKELRDHADSNIVIMLVGNKSDLKHLRAVPTDEAKAFSTENGLSFIETSALDASNVEGAFQTILTDIYRIVSSKSLESSTSNIEPPKASINVGPTVDSNANQGSKCC
;
A
#
# COMPACT_ATOMS: atom_id res chain seq x y z
N MET A 1 -28.71 6.44 -10.62
CA MET A 1 -27.94 6.12 -11.84
C MET A 1 -26.48 6.00 -11.41
N ALA A 2 -25.91 4.80 -11.44
CA ALA A 2 -24.52 4.60 -11.07
C ALA A 2 -23.64 5.14 -12.20
N GLU A 3 -22.91 6.23 -11.95
CA GLU A 3 -21.84 6.67 -12.86
C GLU A 3 -20.81 5.53 -12.91
N GLY A 4 -20.87 4.74 -13.98
CA GLY A 4 -19.88 3.74 -14.33
C GLY A 4 -18.55 4.46 -14.46
N SER A 5 -17.79 4.44 -13.37
CA SER A 5 -16.61 5.27 -13.25
C SER A 5 -15.53 4.64 -14.12
N ASN A 6 -15.13 5.33 -15.18
CA ASN A 6 -14.12 4.89 -16.13
C ASN A 6 -12.73 4.99 -15.48
N TYR A 7 -12.40 4.06 -14.57
CA TYR A 7 -11.07 3.91 -13.98
C TYR A 7 -10.49 2.54 -14.33
N ASP A 8 -9.19 2.50 -14.59
CA ASP A 8 -8.46 1.26 -14.88
C ASP A 8 -8.11 0.50 -13.59
N TYR A 9 -7.82 1.24 -12.50
CA TYR A 9 -7.40 0.67 -11.22
C TYR A 9 -8.09 1.36 -10.04
N LEU A 10 -8.36 0.59 -8.99
CA LEU A 10 -8.86 1.07 -7.71
C LEU A 10 -7.87 0.68 -6.61
N PHE A 11 -7.25 1.68 -5.97
CA PHE A 11 -6.27 1.44 -4.91
C PHE A 11 -6.78 1.95 -3.57
N LYS A 12 -6.77 1.07 -2.57
CA LYS A 12 -7.04 1.41 -1.18
C LYS A 12 -5.73 1.80 -0.48
N VAL A 13 -5.66 3.03 0.01
CA VAL A 13 -4.52 3.58 0.76
C VAL A 13 -4.98 4.00 2.15
N VAL A 14 -4.18 3.70 3.17
CA VAL A 14 -4.46 4.10 4.57
C VAL A 14 -3.43 5.12 5.07
N LEU A 15 -3.87 6.11 5.84
CA LEU A 15 -2.99 7.02 6.56
C LEU A 15 -2.90 6.58 8.02
N ILE A 16 -1.70 6.32 8.51
CA ILE A 16 -1.44 5.86 9.88
C ILE A 16 -0.36 6.70 10.57
N GLY A 17 -0.36 6.69 11.90
CA GLY A 17 0.56 7.49 12.71
C GLY A 17 -0.15 8.15 13.89
N ASP A 18 0.62 8.81 14.76
CA ASP A 18 0.11 9.40 16.00
C ASP A 18 -0.96 10.48 15.78
N SER A 19 -1.70 10.79 16.84
CA SER A 19 -2.64 11.92 16.83
C SER A 19 -1.89 13.25 16.66
N GLY A 20 -2.42 14.15 15.84
CA GLY A 20 -1.86 15.49 15.65
C GLY A 20 -0.61 15.58 14.76
N VAL A 21 -0.16 14.49 14.13
CA VAL A 21 0.93 14.52 13.14
C VAL A 21 0.52 15.18 11.82
N GLY A 22 -0.78 15.29 11.55
CA GLY A 22 -1.34 16.02 10.40
C GLY A 22 -1.88 15.14 9.26
N LYS A 23 -2.24 13.87 9.53
CA LYS A 23 -2.83 12.95 8.53
C LYS A 23 -4.08 13.52 7.84
N SER A 24 -5.04 14.01 8.62
CA SER A 24 -6.27 14.62 8.10
C SER A 24 -5.96 15.85 7.23
N ASN A 25 -5.04 16.72 7.68
CA ASN A 25 -4.61 17.87 6.88
C ASN A 25 -3.88 17.47 5.59
N LEU A 26 -3.10 16.38 5.59
CA LEU A 26 -2.52 15.83 4.35
C LEU A 26 -3.63 15.32 3.41
N LEU A 27 -4.64 14.63 3.94
CA LEU A 27 -5.79 14.17 3.16
C LEU A 27 -6.59 15.34 2.57
N SER A 28 -6.95 16.32 3.38
CA SER A 28 -7.68 17.52 2.93
C SER A 28 -6.87 18.32 1.92
N ARG A 29 -5.56 18.44 2.12
CA ARG A 29 -4.69 19.14 1.18
C ARG A 29 -4.61 18.41 -0.16
N PHE A 30 -4.48 17.08 -0.14
CA PHE A 30 -4.49 16.29 -1.36
C PHE A 30 -5.86 16.28 -2.06
N THR A 31 -6.97 16.26 -1.35
CA THR A 31 -8.28 16.06 -1.98
C THR A 31 -9.01 17.36 -2.33
N ARG A 32 -8.80 18.42 -1.54
CA ARG A 32 -9.54 19.69 -1.63
C ARG A 32 -8.63 20.90 -1.72
N ASN A 33 -7.31 20.72 -1.64
CA ASN A 33 -6.33 21.79 -1.48
C ASN A 33 -6.60 22.69 -0.25
N GLU A 34 -7.21 22.13 0.79
CA GLU A 34 -7.57 22.84 2.02
C GLU A 34 -6.63 22.49 3.18
N PHE A 35 -6.51 23.41 4.13
CA PHE A 35 -5.81 23.17 5.39
C PHE A 35 -6.56 23.82 6.54
N ASN A 36 -6.68 23.07 7.63
CA ASN A 36 -7.35 23.51 8.84
C ASN A 36 -6.36 23.53 10.00
N LEU A 37 -6.04 24.73 10.49
CA LEU A 37 -5.18 24.95 11.65
C LEU A 37 -5.82 24.38 12.94
N GLU A 38 -7.15 24.45 13.04
CA GLU A 38 -7.93 23.96 14.18
C GLU A 38 -8.42 22.52 14.00
N SER A 39 -7.71 21.73 13.18
CA SER A 39 -8.02 20.32 12.97
C SER A 39 -8.07 19.58 14.32
N LYS A 40 -9.29 19.17 14.72
CA LYS A 40 -9.52 18.39 15.93
C LYS A 40 -9.02 16.96 15.72
N SER A 41 -8.75 16.25 16.83
CA SER A 41 -8.43 14.81 16.75
C SER A 41 -9.54 14.08 15.99
N THR A 42 -9.17 13.31 14.97
CA THR A 42 -10.10 12.46 14.22
C THR A 42 -10.76 11.46 15.15
N ILE A 43 -12.08 11.55 15.28
CA ILE A 43 -12.91 10.61 16.02
C ILE A 43 -13.42 9.59 15.00
N GLY A 44 -12.76 8.44 14.90
CA GLY A 44 -13.09 7.41 13.92
C GLY A 44 -12.22 7.46 12.66
N VAL A 45 -12.84 7.35 11.49
CA VAL A 45 -12.15 7.24 10.19
C VAL A 45 -12.81 8.17 9.17
N GLU A 46 -12.00 8.96 8.46
CA GLU A 46 -12.46 9.78 7.34
C GLU A 46 -12.08 9.09 6.02
N PHE A 47 -12.97 9.18 5.04
CA PHE A 47 -12.81 8.54 3.74
C PHE A 47 -12.91 9.59 2.63
N ALA A 48 -11.95 9.58 1.71
CA ALA A 48 -11.99 10.40 0.52
C ALA A 48 -11.50 9.63 -0.70
N THR A 49 -11.97 10.04 -1.88
CA THR A 49 -11.51 9.47 -3.15
C THR A 49 -10.95 10.53 -4.05
N ARG A 50 -9.85 10.23 -4.73
CA ARG A 50 -9.29 11.08 -5.78
C ARG A 50 -8.79 10.21 -6.93
N SER A 51 -9.10 10.60 -8.16
CA SER A 51 -8.57 9.96 -9.35
C SER A 51 -7.33 10.71 -9.83
N ILE A 52 -6.29 9.97 -10.18
CA ILE A 52 -5.07 10.49 -10.80
C ILE A 52 -4.75 9.71 -12.07
N ASN A 53 -3.92 10.29 -12.94
CA ASN A 53 -3.37 9.58 -14.10
C ASN A 53 -1.96 9.07 -13.76
N VAL A 54 -1.70 7.78 -13.99
CA VAL A 54 -0.40 7.14 -13.83
C VAL A 54 -0.12 6.35 -15.10
N ASP A 55 0.95 6.70 -15.82
CA ASP A 55 1.37 6.02 -17.07
C ASP A 55 0.22 5.85 -18.09
N GLY A 56 -0.64 6.87 -18.23
CA GLY A 56 -1.79 6.85 -19.15
C GLY A 56 -3.00 6.07 -18.63
N LYS A 57 -2.92 5.51 -17.42
CA LYS A 57 -4.00 4.78 -16.74
C LYS A 57 -4.67 5.65 -15.68
N THR A 58 -6.00 5.55 -15.60
CA THR A 58 -6.78 6.27 -14.58
C THR A 58 -6.85 5.43 -13.31
N VAL A 59 -6.15 5.88 -12.27
CA VAL A 59 -6.12 5.25 -10.96
C VAL A 59 -7.05 6.00 -10.01
N LYS A 60 -8.07 5.33 -9.50
CA LYS A 60 -8.94 5.84 -8.44
C LYS A 60 -8.36 5.45 -7.08
N ALA A 61 -7.86 6.42 -6.32
CA ALA A 61 -7.39 6.20 -4.96
C ALA A 61 -8.54 6.35 -3.96
N GLN A 62 -8.68 5.37 -3.07
CA GLN A 62 -9.55 5.37 -1.90
C GLN A 62 -8.69 5.55 -0.66
N ILE A 63 -8.71 6.73 -0.06
CA ILE A 63 -7.82 7.09 1.03
C ILE A 63 -8.61 7.12 2.33
N TRP A 64 -8.11 6.36 3.31
CA TRP A 64 -8.69 6.22 4.63
C TRP A 64 -7.79 6.94 5.64
N ASP A 65 -8.25 8.06 6.18
CA ASP A 65 -7.59 8.73 7.31
C ASP A 65 -8.05 8.09 8.62
N THR A 66 -7.09 7.53 9.36
CA THR A 66 -7.37 6.80 10.60
C THR A 66 -7.13 7.65 11.84
N ALA A 67 -7.90 7.40 12.90
CA ALA A 67 -7.65 8.01 14.19
C ALA A 67 -6.24 7.64 14.70
N GLY A 68 -5.42 8.67 14.98
CA GLY A 68 -4.10 8.48 15.58
C GLY A 68 -4.13 8.28 17.10
N GLN A 69 -5.31 8.18 17.70
CA GLN A 69 -5.46 7.89 19.13
C GLN A 69 -5.49 6.39 19.36
N GLU A 70 -4.61 5.96 20.25
CA GLU A 70 -4.47 4.58 20.69
C GLU A 70 -5.73 3.92 21.23
N ARG A 71 -6.64 4.71 21.81
CA ARG A 71 -7.94 4.22 22.31
C ARG A 71 -8.81 3.62 21.22
N TYR A 72 -8.54 3.93 19.94
CA TYR A 72 -9.31 3.42 18.79
C TYR A 72 -8.56 2.32 18.00
N ARG A 73 -7.39 1.85 18.47
CA ARG A 73 -6.57 0.84 17.76
C ARG A 73 -7.33 -0.42 17.35
N ALA A 74 -8.20 -0.95 18.23
CA ALA A 74 -9.00 -2.14 17.92
C ALA A 74 -9.90 -1.92 16.69
N ILE A 75 -10.42 -0.70 16.52
CA ILE A 75 -11.26 -0.30 15.39
C ILE A 75 -10.39 -0.07 14.15
N THR A 76 -9.21 0.54 14.30
CA THR A 76 -8.32 0.87 13.18
C THR A 76 -7.80 -0.36 12.44
N SER A 77 -7.53 -1.46 13.15
CA SER A 77 -7.02 -2.71 12.56
C SER A 77 -7.90 -3.27 11.43
N ALA A 78 -9.22 -3.11 11.52
CA ALA A 78 -10.17 -3.56 10.51
C ALA A 78 -10.00 -2.82 9.16
N TYR A 79 -9.47 -1.59 9.18
CA TYR A 79 -9.29 -0.78 7.98
C TYR A 79 -8.03 -1.13 7.18
N TYR A 80 -7.06 -1.82 7.79
CA TYR A 80 -5.83 -2.24 7.12
C TYR A 80 -6.07 -3.36 6.10
N ARG A 81 -7.12 -4.17 6.29
CA ARG A 81 -7.43 -5.30 5.40
C ARG A 81 -7.72 -4.81 3.97
N GLY A 82 -7.02 -5.39 2.99
CA GLY A 82 -7.13 -5.04 1.57
C GLY A 82 -6.55 -3.67 1.21
N ALA A 83 -5.81 -3.03 2.13
CA ALA A 83 -5.01 -1.86 1.77
C ALA A 83 -3.79 -2.30 0.95
N VAL A 84 -3.61 -1.69 -0.22
CA VAL A 84 -2.46 -1.93 -1.10
C VAL A 84 -1.35 -0.90 -0.89
N GLY A 85 -1.66 0.21 -0.21
CA GLY A 85 -0.71 1.24 0.17
C GLY A 85 -0.94 1.78 1.58
N ALA A 86 0.13 2.28 2.22
CA ALA A 86 0.05 3.02 3.46
C ALA A 86 1.02 4.20 3.50
N LEU A 87 0.53 5.35 3.98
CA LEU A 87 1.35 6.47 4.40
C LEU A 87 1.51 6.43 5.92
N LEU A 88 2.74 6.22 6.38
CA LEU A 88 3.11 6.21 7.79
C LEU A 88 3.67 7.59 8.16
N VAL A 89 2.87 8.37 8.87
CA VAL A 89 3.11 9.81 9.08
C VAL A 89 3.63 10.09 10.48
N TYR A 90 4.70 10.87 10.58
CA TYR A 90 5.19 11.46 11.83
C TYR A 90 5.36 12.97 11.71
N ASP A 91 5.55 13.65 12.83
CA ASP A 91 5.78 15.09 12.92
C ASP A 91 7.29 15.35 13.11
N ILE A 92 7.93 16.04 12.17
CA ILE A 92 9.38 16.30 12.24
C ILE A 92 9.79 17.15 13.45
N ALA A 93 8.85 17.92 14.03
CA ALA A 93 9.08 18.76 15.20
C ALA A 93 8.83 18.02 16.52
N LYS A 94 8.34 16.77 16.48
CA LYS A 94 8.03 15.97 17.67
C LYS A 94 8.63 14.57 17.60
N HIS A 95 9.82 14.43 18.20
CA HIS A 95 10.57 13.17 18.23
C HIS A 95 9.75 11.97 18.76
N ALA A 96 8.87 12.17 19.75
CA ALA A 96 8.02 11.09 20.28
C ALA A 96 7.15 10.42 19.19
N THR A 97 6.68 11.20 18.21
CA THR A 97 5.86 10.67 17.10
C THR A 97 6.68 9.81 16.15
N TYR A 98 7.98 10.10 16.02
CA TYR A 98 8.93 9.31 15.23
C TYR A 98 9.28 8.00 15.94
N VAL A 99 9.52 8.02 17.26
CA VAL A 99 9.75 6.78 18.03
C VAL A 99 8.59 5.79 17.88
N ASN A 100 7.36 6.30 17.82
CA ASN A 100 6.16 5.48 17.66
C ASN A 100 5.98 4.90 16.25
N VAL A 101 6.72 5.37 15.24
CA VAL A 101 6.67 4.85 13.85
C VAL A 101 6.93 3.35 13.80
N THR A 102 7.92 2.85 14.54
CA THR A 102 8.25 1.41 14.60
C THR A 102 7.05 0.57 15.04
N ARG A 103 6.29 1.07 16.02
CA ARG A 103 5.09 0.40 16.52
C ARG A 103 3.99 0.39 15.46
N TRP A 104 3.73 1.53 14.82
CA TRP A 104 2.73 1.64 13.75
C TRP A 104 3.07 0.76 12.55
N LEU A 105 4.35 0.70 12.18
CA LEU A 105 4.84 -0.15 11.11
C LEU A 105 4.60 -1.63 11.41
N LYS A 106 4.90 -2.06 12.63
CA LYS A 106 4.62 -3.43 13.07
C LYS A 106 3.13 -3.75 13.02
N GLU A 107 2.30 -2.87 13.60
CA GLU A 107 0.84 -3.06 13.62
C GLU A 107 0.25 -3.16 12.20
N LEU A 108 0.74 -2.33 11.28
CA LEU A 108 0.33 -2.39 9.87
C LEU A 108 0.73 -3.73 9.23
N ARG A 109 1.99 -4.16 9.39
CA ARG A 109 2.48 -5.42 8.82
C ARG A 109 1.79 -6.67 9.40
N ASP A 110 1.35 -6.61 10.65
CA ASP A 110 0.66 -7.72 11.31
C ASP A 110 -0.78 -7.94 10.76
N HIS A 111 -1.38 -6.93 10.13
CA HIS A 111 -2.80 -6.95 9.72
C HIS A 111 -3.06 -6.68 8.23
N ALA A 112 -2.11 -6.06 7.52
CA ALA A 112 -2.20 -5.78 6.09
C ALA A 112 -1.64 -6.95 5.25
N ASP A 113 -1.89 -6.91 3.95
CA ASP A 113 -1.29 -7.86 3.02
C ASP A 113 0.23 -7.69 2.96
N SER A 114 0.97 -8.78 2.81
CA SER A 114 2.46 -8.78 2.79
C SER A 114 3.06 -7.95 1.65
N ASN A 115 2.27 -7.64 0.62
CA ASN A 115 2.67 -6.86 -0.54
C ASN A 115 2.31 -5.37 -0.45
N ILE A 116 1.88 -4.89 0.73
CA ILE A 116 1.51 -3.49 0.90
C ILE A 116 2.72 -2.57 0.66
N VAL A 117 2.53 -1.54 -0.15
CA VAL A 117 3.54 -0.50 -0.37
C VAL A 117 3.46 0.51 0.76
N ILE A 118 4.58 0.77 1.42
CA ILE A 118 4.61 1.65 2.59
C ILE A 118 5.57 2.81 2.33
N MET A 119 5.11 4.02 2.62
CA MET A 119 5.93 5.23 2.58
C MET A 119 5.92 5.91 3.95
N LEU A 120 7.12 6.18 4.46
CA LEU A 120 7.34 7.03 5.62
C LEU A 120 7.23 8.51 5.22
N VAL A 121 6.40 9.26 5.92
CA VAL A 121 6.13 10.67 5.65
C VAL A 121 6.50 11.52 6.86
N GLY A 122 7.54 12.34 6.72
CA GLY A 122 7.91 13.37 7.70
C GLY A 122 7.12 14.65 7.47
N ASN A 123 6.02 14.84 8.18
CA ASN A 123 5.15 16.00 7.98
C ASN A 123 5.60 17.22 8.81
N LYS A 124 5.09 18.39 8.44
CA LYS A 124 5.39 19.71 9.03
C LYS A 124 6.81 20.19 8.75
N SER A 125 7.31 19.90 7.55
CA SER A 125 8.62 20.37 7.08
C SER A 125 8.76 21.89 6.99
N ASP A 126 7.66 22.64 7.10
CA ASP A 126 7.65 24.09 7.32
C ASP A 126 8.26 24.50 8.68
N LEU A 127 8.19 23.62 9.69
CA LEU A 127 8.73 23.85 11.04
C LEU A 127 10.23 23.51 11.15
N LYS A 128 11.04 23.87 10.15
CA LYS A 128 12.47 23.51 10.08
C LYS A 128 13.26 23.93 11.32
N HIS A 129 12.92 25.09 11.89
CA HIS A 129 13.57 25.64 13.09
C HIS A 129 13.24 24.88 14.39
N LEU A 130 12.17 24.07 14.37
CA LEU A 130 11.74 23.24 15.50
C LEU A 130 12.01 21.75 15.24
N ARG A 131 12.79 21.42 14.22
CA ARG A 131 13.08 20.04 13.83
C ARG A 131 13.70 19.28 15.01
N ALA A 132 13.03 18.23 15.44
CA ALA A 132 13.48 17.30 16.47
C ALA A 132 13.95 15.96 15.86
N VAL A 133 13.62 15.69 14.60
CA VAL A 133 13.99 14.47 13.88
C VAL A 133 14.86 14.84 12.67
N PRO A 134 16.16 14.51 12.67
CA PRO A 134 17.04 14.67 11.51
C PRO A 134 16.52 13.90 10.29
N THR A 135 16.59 14.50 9.11
CA THR A 135 16.15 13.85 7.86
C THR A 135 16.93 12.56 7.58
N ASP A 136 18.23 12.55 7.87
CA ASP A 136 19.10 11.39 7.64
C ASP A 136 18.70 10.19 8.51
N GLU A 137 18.23 10.44 9.74
CA GLU A 137 17.75 9.39 10.64
C GLU A 137 16.49 8.70 10.08
N ALA A 138 15.51 9.50 9.67
CA ALA A 138 14.28 8.97 9.06
C ALA A 138 14.55 8.27 7.73
N LYS A 139 15.50 8.77 6.94
CA LYS A 139 15.94 8.15 5.70
C LYS A 139 16.64 6.80 5.95
N ALA A 140 17.52 6.72 6.95
CA ALA A 140 18.15 5.47 7.35
C ALA A 140 17.11 4.43 7.79
N PHE A 141 16.16 4.83 8.64
CA PHE A 141 15.06 3.97 9.08
C PHE A 141 14.22 3.45 7.91
N SER A 142 13.87 4.32 6.95
CA SER A 142 13.12 3.92 5.76
C SER A 142 13.86 2.90 4.92
N THR A 143 15.18 3.07 4.74
CA THR A 143 16.03 2.16 3.96
C THR A 143 16.13 0.79 4.64
N GLU A 144 16.40 0.77 5.94
CA GLU A 144 16.49 -0.45 6.74
C GLU A 144 15.18 -1.26 6.72
N ASN A 145 14.04 -0.56 6.69
CA ASN A 145 12.73 -1.19 6.69
C ASN A 145 12.12 -1.39 5.30
N GLY A 146 12.82 -1.03 4.21
CA GLY A 146 12.31 -1.17 2.84
C GLY A 146 11.08 -0.28 2.56
N LEU A 147 11.08 0.95 3.06
CA LEU A 147 10.02 1.94 2.88
C LEU A 147 10.50 3.06 1.95
N SER A 148 9.58 3.65 1.17
CA SER A 148 9.84 4.94 0.53
C SER A 148 9.82 6.05 1.59
N PHE A 149 10.52 7.17 1.35
CA PHE A 149 10.55 8.29 2.29
C PHE A 149 10.40 9.64 1.60
N ILE A 150 9.59 10.52 2.20
CA ILE A 150 9.41 11.90 1.76
C ILE A 150 9.08 12.80 2.96
N GLU A 151 9.56 14.04 2.94
CA GLU A 151 9.11 15.07 3.88
C GLU A 151 8.06 15.96 3.22
N THR A 152 7.00 16.27 3.95
CA THR A 152 5.85 17.04 3.46
C THR A 152 5.54 18.21 4.37
N SER A 153 4.79 19.18 3.86
CA SER A 153 4.07 20.14 4.70
C SER A 153 2.65 20.28 4.18
N ALA A 154 1.69 19.91 5.04
CA ALA A 154 0.29 20.19 4.75
C ALA A 154 -0.02 21.70 4.82
N LEU A 155 0.79 22.50 5.54
CA LEU A 155 0.57 23.94 5.70
C LEU A 155 0.82 24.70 4.39
N ASP A 156 1.97 24.46 3.75
CA ASP A 156 2.36 25.15 2.50
C ASP A 156 2.18 24.27 1.24
N ALA A 157 1.63 23.06 1.41
CA ALA A 157 1.42 22.04 0.39
C ALA A 157 2.70 21.39 -0.19
N SER A 158 3.88 21.66 0.40
CA SER A 158 5.15 21.07 -0.05
C SER A 158 5.09 19.55 -0.05
N ASN A 159 5.42 18.97 -1.21
CA ASN A 159 5.51 17.52 -1.45
C ASN A 159 4.24 16.71 -1.16
N VAL A 160 3.09 17.34 -0.89
CA VAL A 160 1.84 16.60 -0.61
C VAL A 160 1.39 15.83 -1.85
N GLU A 161 1.28 16.51 -3.00
CA GLU A 161 0.94 15.85 -4.27
C GLU A 161 1.96 14.78 -4.63
N GLY A 162 3.25 15.10 -4.47
CA GLY A 162 4.36 14.19 -4.78
C GLY A 162 4.33 12.91 -3.94
N ALA A 163 3.98 12.99 -2.65
CA ALA A 163 3.88 11.83 -1.78
C ALA A 163 2.78 10.86 -2.26
N PHE A 164 1.57 11.36 -2.52
CA PHE A 164 0.46 10.53 -2.99
C PHE A 164 0.69 10.01 -4.41
N GLN A 165 1.24 10.83 -5.32
CA GLN A 165 1.55 10.38 -6.67
C GLN A 165 2.62 9.28 -6.67
N THR A 166 3.67 9.43 -5.86
CA THR A 166 4.76 8.44 -5.77
C THR A 166 4.25 7.11 -5.25
N ILE A 167 3.52 7.09 -4.13
CA ILE A 167 3.01 5.82 -3.58
C ILE A 167 2.01 5.13 -4.53
N LEU A 168 1.13 5.90 -5.20
CA LEU A 168 0.17 5.33 -6.15
C LEU A 168 0.87 4.78 -7.41
N THR A 169 1.96 5.42 -7.84
CA THR A 169 2.80 4.94 -8.94
C THR A 169 3.55 3.67 -8.55
N ASP A 170 4.11 3.60 -7.34
CA ASP A 170 4.80 2.42 -6.84
C ASP A 170 3.86 1.22 -6.73
N ILE A 171 2.64 1.43 -6.21
CA ILE A 171 1.58 0.40 -6.19
C ILE A 171 1.24 -0.06 -7.60
N TYR A 172 1.03 0.89 -8.53
CA TYR A 172 0.72 0.57 -9.92
C TYR A 172 1.80 -0.30 -10.57
N ARG A 173 3.09 0.01 -10.36
CA ARG A 173 4.20 -0.79 -10.90
C ARG A 173 4.21 -2.23 -10.40
N ILE A 174 3.94 -2.44 -9.11
CA ILE A 174 3.89 -3.78 -8.51
C ILE A 174 2.65 -4.56 -8.98
N VAL A 175 1.51 -3.89 -9.12
CA VAL A 175 0.26 -4.54 -9.57
C VAL A 175 0.33 -4.88 -11.06
N SER A 176 0.86 -3.98 -11.88
CA SER A 176 1.01 -4.18 -13.33
C SER A 176 2.03 -5.26 -13.67
N SER A 177 3.16 -5.34 -12.95
CA SER A 177 4.15 -6.41 -13.15
C SER A 177 3.57 -7.81 -12.84
N LYS A 178 2.81 -7.93 -11.74
CA LYS A 178 2.15 -9.20 -11.37
C LYS A 178 1.09 -9.63 -12.38
N SER A 179 0.35 -8.68 -12.96
CA SER A 179 -0.62 -8.98 -14.02
C SER A 179 0.07 -9.54 -15.27
N LEU A 180 1.23 -9.00 -15.64
CA LEU A 180 2.02 -9.49 -16.77
C LEU A 180 2.58 -10.89 -16.51
N GLU A 181 3.10 -11.17 -15.32
CA GLU A 181 3.63 -12.50 -14.96
C GLU A 181 2.52 -13.58 -14.99
N SER A 182 1.35 -13.29 -14.44
CA SER A 182 0.20 -14.23 -14.45
C SER A 182 -0.32 -14.56 -15.86
N SER A 183 -0.06 -13.68 -16.84
CA SER A 183 -0.44 -13.87 -18.24
C SER A 183 0.53 -14.78 -18.99
N THR A 184 1.73 -15.02 -18.47
CA THR A 184 2.77 -15.86 -19.12
C THR A 184 2.76 -17.32 -18.67
N SER A 185 2.01 -17.67 -17.62
CA SER A 185 1.96 -19.01 -17.03
C SER A 185 0.92 -19.98 -17.62
N ASN A 186 0.25 -19.65 -18.74
CA ASN A 186 -0.77 -20.51 -19.38
C ASN A 186 -0.48 -20.84 -20.86
N ILE A 187 0.77 -21.17 -21.20
CA ILE A 187 1.09 -21.83 -22.48
C ILE A 187 1.66 -23.21 -22.18
N GLU A 188 0.80 -24.14 -21.75
CA GLU A 188 1.03 -25.56 -22.02
C GLU A 188 0.61 -25.83 -23.47
N PRO A 189 1.49 -26.41 -24.32
CA PRO A 189 1.11 -26.78 -25.67
C PRO A 189 0.05 -27.90 -25.65
N PRO A 190 -0.90 -27.92 -26.60
CA PRO A 190 -1.97 -28.91 -26.62
C PRO A 190 -1.37 -30.29 -26.94
N LYS A 191 -1.42 -31.22 -25.97
CA LYS A 191 -1.19 -32.64 -26.25
C LYS A 191 -2.46 -33.26 -26.86
N ALA A 192 -2.67 -33.03 -28.15
CA ALA A 192 -3.65 -33.77 -28.94
C ALA A 192 -3.04 -35.11 -29.40
N SER A 193 -3.47 -36.17 -28.72
CA SER A 193 -3.80 -37.54 -29.18
C SER A 193 -3.16 -38.13 -30.45
N ILE A 194 -2.78 -39.41 -30.39
CA ILE A 194 -3.51 -40.54 -31.00
C ILE A 194 -2.76 -41.86 -30.70
N ASN A 195 -3.54 -42.87 -30.31
CA ASN A 195 -3.15 -44.24 -29.97
C ASN A 195 -3.32 -45.11 -31.23
N VAL A 196 -2.30 -45.84 -31.68
CA VAL A 196 -2.42 -46.87 -32.73
C VAL A 196 -1.47 -48.03 -32.41
N GLY A 197 -2.01 -49.17 -32.00
CA GLY A 197 -1.32 -50.46 -32.06
C GLY A 197 -1.37 -51.04 -33.49
N PRO A 198 -0.50 -52.01 -33.81
CA PRO A 198 -1.03 -53.37 -33.94
C PRO A 198 -0.12 -54.48 -33.38
N THR A 199 -0.82 -55.58 -33.08
CA THR A 199 -0.41 -56.94 -32.70
C THR A 199 0.58 -57.61 -33.65
N VAL A 200 1.56 -58.39 -33.16
CA VAL A 200 1.56 -59.88 -33.10
C VAL A 200 2.87 -60.48 -32.51
N ASP A 201 2.67 -61.50 -31.66
CA ASP A 201 3.40 -62.76 -31.45
C ASP A 201 4.92 -62.83 -31.19
N SER A 202 5.30 -63.39 -30.03
CA SER A 202 5.84 -64.78 -29.95
C SER A 202 6.39 -65.14 -28.56
N ASN A 203 5.82 -66.20 -27.98
CA ASN A 203 6.45 -67.31 -27.23
C ASN A 203 7.57 -67.08 -26.21
N ALA A 204 7.29 -67.43 -24.94
CA ALA A 204 7.89 -68.53 -24.16
C ALA A 204 7.79 -68.22 -22.64
N ASN A 205 7.65 -69.11 -21.67
CA ASN A 205 7.31 -70.53 -21.52
C ASN A 205 7.48 -70.78 -19.98
N GLN A 206 6.53 -71.48 -19.35
CA GLN A 206 6.62 -72.22 -18.05
C GLN A 206 7.00 -71.44 -16.76
N GLY A 207 6.40 -71.69 -15.58
CA GLY A 207 5.42 -72.68 -15.16
C GLY A 207 5.13 -72.62 -13.64
N SER A 208 4.02 -73.26 -13.27
CA SER A 208 3.68 -73.92 -12.00
C SER A 208 3.40 -73.14 -10.70
N LYS A 209 2.09 -73.11 -10.40
CA LYS A 209 1.37 -73.72 -9.25
C LYS A 209 1.23 -72.98 -7.90
N CYS A 210 -0.06 -72.88 -7.55
CA CYS A 210 -0.71 -72.53 -6.30
C CYS A 210 -0.39 -73.44 -5.11
N CYS A 211 -0.63 -72.92 -3.90
CA CYS A 211 -1.77 -73.28 -3.04
C CYS A 211 -2.24 -72.01 -2.32
#